data_AF-B5XEG3-F1
#
_entry.id   AF-B5XEG3-F1
#
_cell.length_a   1.000
_cell.length_b   1.000
_cell.length_c   1.000
_cell.angle_alpha   90.00
_cell.angle_beta   90.00
_cell.angle_gamma   90.00
#
_symmetry.space_group_name_H-M   'P 1'
#
loop_
_entity.id
_entity.type
_entity.pdbx_description
1 polymer ?
#
loop_
_entity_poly.entity_id
_entity_poly.type
_entity_poly.pdbx_seq_one_letter_code
_entity_poly.pdbx_strand_id
1 'polypeptide(L)' 'MARDCTTRSLDNIDLSALRDPAGIFELVEVVGNGTYGQVYKGRHVKTGQLAAIKVMDVIEEEEED' A
#
# COMPACT_ATOMS: atom_id res chain seq x y z
N MET A 1 -11.89 -26.83 2.87
CA MET A 1 -12.22 -25.41 2.64
C MET A 1 -11.65 -24.60 3.81
N ALA A 2 -10.46 -24.02 3.66
CA ALA A 2 -9.77 -23.34 4.76
C ALA A 2 -9.08 -22.08 4.20
N ARG A 3 -9.85 -21.02 3.94
CA ARG A 3 -9.29 -19.77 3.38
C ARG A 3 -9.84 -18.45 3.91
N ASP A 4 -10.84 -18.44 4.80
CA ASP A 4 -11.58 -17.19 5.09
C ASP A 4 -11.40 -16.56 6.48
N CYS A 5 -10.48 -17.03 7.32
CA CYS A 5 -10.35 -16.48 8.69
C CYS A 5 -9.38 -15.30 8.86
N THR A 6 -8.49 -15.02 7.90
CA THR A 6 -7.41 -14.02 8.09
C THR A 6 -7.68 -12.64 7.46
N THR A 7 -8.75 -12.48 6.68
CA THR A 7 -8.99 -11.30 5.83
C THR A 7 -9.77 -10.18 6.50
N ARG A 8 -10.55 -10.47 7.56
CA ARG A 8 -11.46 -9.50 8.21
C ARG A 8 -10.81 -8.20 8.72
N SER A 9 -9.50 -8.21 8.96
CA SER A 9 -8.79 -7.00 9.43
C SER A 9 -8.63 -5.92 8.35
N LEU A 10 -8.86 -6.23 7.07
CA LEU A 10 -8.68 -5.28 5.97
C LEU A 10 -10.00 -4.66 5.49
N ASP A 11 -11.14 -5.13 6.02
CA ASP A 11 -12.47 -4.63 5.67
C ASP A 11 -12.72 -3.19 6.16
N ASN A 12 -11.82 -2.64 7.00
CA ASN A 12 -11.92 -1.31 7.59
C ASN A 12 -10.82 -0.34 7.12
N ILE A 13 -10.31 -0.53 5.89
CA ILE A 13 -9.42 0.47 5.27
C ILE A 13 -10.30 1.61 4.76
N ASP A 14 -10.20 2.75 5.42
CA ASP A 14 -10.83 4.00 5.01
C ASP A 14 -10.07 4.60 3.82
N LEU A 15 -10.53 4.33 2.60
CA LEU A 15 -9.93 4.84 1.36
C LEU A 15 -10.08 6.36 1.20
N SER A 16 -10.97 7.00 1.98
CA SER A 16 -11.19 8.44 1.91
C SER A 16 -10.18 9.23 2.75
N ALA A 17 -9.68 8.61 3.82
CA ALA A 17 -8.61 9.17 4.63
C ALA A 17 -7.27 8.61 4.14
N LEU A 18 -6.49 9.38 3.37
CA LEU A 18 -5.09 9.07 3.06
C LEU A 18 -4.23 9.18 4.34
N ARG A 19 -4.39 8.24 5.25
CA ARG A 19 -3.60 8.15 6.48
C ARG A 19 -2.19 7.69 6.14
N ASP A 20 -1.24 8.10 6.97
CA ASP A 20 0.13 7.58 6.90
C ASP A 20 0.10 6.03 6.94
N PRO A 21 0.65 5.35 5.91
CA PRO A 21 0.68 3.90 5.87
C PRO A 21 1.65 3.26 6.88
N ALA A 22 2.47 4.06 7.58
CA ALA A 22 3.40 3.58 8.60
C ALA A 22 2.70 2.75 9.69
N GLY A 23 3.23 1.55 9.95
CA GLY A 23 2.66 0.61 10.92
C GLY A 23 1.41 -0.16 10.42
N ILE A 24 0.90 0.14 9.22
CA ILE A 24 -0.15 -0.63 8.54
C ILE A 24 0.49 -1.59 7.55
N PHE A 25 1.40 -1.08 6.71
CA PHE A 25 2.14 -1.87 5.73
C PHE A 25 3.64 -1.67 5.86
N GLU A 26 4.40 -2.72 5.54
CA GLU A 26 5.85 -2.67 5.37
C GLU A 26 6.22 -3.04 3.92
N LEU A 27 7.27 -2.42 3.40
CA LEU A 27 7.85 -2.75 2.10
C LEU A 27 8.81 -3.94 2.27
N VAL A 28 8.68 -4.96 1.43
CA VAL A 28 9.49 -6.18 1.51
C VAL A 28 10.57 -6.19 0.43
N GLU A 29 10.17 -6.16 -0.85
CA GLU A 29 11.09 -6.21 -1.99
C GLU A 29 10.51 -5.45 -3.17
N VAL A 30 11.39 -4.93 -4.03
CA VAL A 30 10.98 -4.35 -5.32
C VAL A 30 10.56 -5.50 -6.24
N VAL A 31 9.37 -5.40 -6.82
CA VAL A 31 8.86 -6.40 -7.78
C VAL A 31 8.76 -5.88 -9.20
N GLY A 32 8.83 -4.57 -9.41
CA GLY A 32 8.86 -4.00 -10.76
C GLY A 32 8.86 -2.49 -10.81
N ASN A 33 9.15 -1.97 -12.00
CA ASN A 33 8.99 -0.56 -12.34
C ASN A 33 7.65 -0.41 -13.04
N GLY A 34 6.77 0.46 -12.57
CA GLY A 34 5.57 0.81 -13.34
C GLY A 34 5.62 2.26 -13.79
N THR A 35 4.71 2.67 -14.66
CA THR A 35 4.73 3.97 -15.36
C THR A 35 5.01 5.17 -14.47
N TYR A 36 4.39 5.22 -13.29
CA TYR A 36 4.47 6.37 -12.37
C TYR A 36 5.28 6.09 -11.08
N GLY A 37 6.15 5.09 -11.08
CA GLY A 37 7.01 4.81 -9.91
C GLY A 37 7.33 3.34 -9.63
N GLN A 38 7.83 3.04 -8.44
CA GLN A 38 8.29 1.71 -8.08
C GLN A 38 7.14 0.85 -7.51
N VAL A 39 7.05 -0.41 -7.91
CA VAL A 39 6.13 -1.39 -7.32
C VAL A 39 6.91 -2.29 -6.37
N TYR A 40 6.46 -2.34 -5.13
CA TYR A 40 6.98 -3.22 -4.09
C TYR A 40 5.98 -4.31 -3.77
N LYS A 41 6.49 -5.48 -3.40
CA LYS A 41 5.74 -6.41 -2.57
C LYS A 41 5.74 -5.85 -1.16
N GLY A 42 4.56 -5.67 -0.61
CA GLY A 42 4.34 -5.24 0.75
C GLY A 42 3.72 -6.33 1.61
N ARG A 43 3.74 -6.11 2.92
CA ARG A 43 3.07 -6.95 3.90
C ARG A 43 2.24 -6.08 4.85
N HIS A 44 0.99 -6.46 5.07
CA HIS A 44 0.19 -5.85 6.12
C HIS A 44 0.69 -6.31 7.49
N VAL A 45 1.13 -5.37 8.33
CA VAL A 45 1.88 -5.66 9.57
C VAL A 45 1.06 -6.55 10.51
N LYS A 46 -0.25 -6.30 10.66
CA LYS A 46 -1.08 -7.04 11.62
C LYS A 46 -1.47 -8.44 11.16
N THR A 47 -1.69 -8.64 9.86
CA THR A 47 -2.24 -9.90 9.32
C THR A 47 -1.20 -10.74 8.60
N GLY A 48 -0.06 -10.16 8.26
CA GLY A 48 0.95 -10.78 7.40
C GLY A 48 0.51 -10.91 5.94
N GLN A 49 -0.65 -10.38 5.55
CA GLN A 49 -1.14 -10.50 4.17
C GLN A 49 -0.22 -9.77 3.20
N LEU A 50 0.10 -10.40 2.08
CA LEU A 50 0.90 -9.79 1.03
C LEU A 50 0.03 -8.83 0.19
N ALA A 51 0.61 -7.70 -0.19
CA ALA A 51 0.01 -6.69 -1.05
C ALA A 51 1.02 -6.21 -2.10
N ALA A 52 0.54 -5.60 -3.19
CA ALA A 52 1.37 -4.82 -4.08
C ALA A 52 1.24 -3.33 -3.69
N ILE A 53 2.37 -2.66 -3.49
CA ILE A 53 2.43 -1.25 -3.08
C ILE A 53 3.12 -0.46 -4.19
N LYS A 54 2.38 0.48 -4.78
CA LYS A 54 2.92 1.42 -5.77
C LYS A 54 3.35 2.69 -5.05
N VAL A 55 4.65 2.96 -5.04
CA VAL A 55 5.22 4.20 -4.52
C VAL A 55 5.43 5.15 -5.69
N MET A 56 4.92 6.38 -5.56
CA MET A 56 5.01 7.43 -6.56
C MET A 56 5.43 8.72 -5.86
N ASP A 57 6.28 9.51 -6.51
CA ASP A 57 6.64 10.84 -6.02
C ASP A 57 5.44 11.76 -6.23
N VAL A 58 5.07 12.50 -5.18
CA VAL A 58 4.05 13.55 -5.29
C VAL A 58 4.78 14.83 -5.66
N ILE A 59 4.57 15.29 -6.89
CA ILE A 59 5.05 16.59 -7.34
C ILE A 59 3.94 17.57 -6.99
N GLU A 60 4.21 18.50 -6.07
CA GLU A 60 3.37 19.69 -5.93
C GLU A 60 3.71 20.58 -7.13
N GLU A 61 2.94 20.46 -8.22
CA GLU A 61 2.96 21.46 -9.27
C GLU A 61 2.41 22.75 -8.65
N GLU A 62 3.30 23.66 -8.25
CA GLU A 62 2.92 25.05 -7.99
C GLU A 62 2.34 25.59 -9.31
N GLU A 63 1.03 25.86 -9.35
CA GLU A 63 0.44 26.63 -10.46
C GLU A 63 1.13 28.00 -10.47
N GLU A 64 2.00 28.24 -11.45
CA GLU A 64 2.59 29.56 -11.68
C GLU A 64 1.54 30.43 -12.40
N ASP A 65 1.03 31.46 -11.72
CA ASP A 65 0.04 32.47 -12.21
C ASP A 65 0.48 33.19 -13.50
#